data_AF-A0A5J5BV33-F1
#
_entry.id   AF-A0A5J5BV33-F1
#
_cell.length_a   1.000
_cell.length_b   1.000
_cell.length_c   1.000
_cell.angle_alpha   90.00
_cell.angle_beta   90.00
_cell.angle_gamma   90.00
#
_symmetry.space_group_name_H-M   'P 1'
#
loop_
_entity.id
_entity.type
_entity.pdbx_description
1 polymer ?
#
loop_
_entity_poly.entity_id
_entity_poly.type
_entity_poly.pdbx_seq_one_letter_code
_entity_poly.pdbx_strand_id
1 'polypeptide(L)'
;MFLQRFVKAYYPCLLEEILSTRIMLKQAMKKLTPPQKILHRIFNARQLALKLIANVTYGYTAAGFSGRMPCAELADSIVQCGRRTLENAISFVDAHDKWKAKVIYGDTDSMFVLLKGRTVKESFQIGHEIASAVTAMNPNPVTLKMEKVYHPCFLLTKKRYVGYSYENPDQIKPVFDAKGIETVRRDTCGAVAKTMEQSLRHFFENKDINKVRAYLQRQWTRILSGRVTLQDFVFAKEVRLGTYSTRASSLPPAAIVATKAMRADPRAEPRYAERIPYVVVHGEPGSRLVDMASANLCGKCSKNEAAVATSLVGRTSKLEREIQHLVAICRHCGGGDWLMESGVKCTSLACSVFYERRKVQKELQAISAVATEAGLYPRCMVEWF
;
A
#
# COMPACT_ATOMS: atom_id res chain seq x y z
N MET A 1 -47.37 6.96 -39.43
CA MET A 1 -46.04 6.65 -39.99
C MET A 1 -45.07 7.73 -39.52
N PHE A 2 -44.57 7.65 -38.27
CA PHE A 2 -43.54 8.57 -37.78
C PHE A 2 -42.18 8.07 -38.26
N LEU A 3 -41.69 8.62 -39.37
CA LEU A 3 -40.29 8.52 -39.75
C LEU A 3 -39.47 9.32 -38.72
N GLN A 4 -39.12 8.68 -37.60
CA GLN A 4 -38.11 9.20 -36.68
C GLN A 4 -36.79 9.26 -37.46
N ARG A 5 -36.41 10.46 -37.91
CA ARG A 5 -35.02 10.75 -38.25
C ARG A 5 -34.18 10.37 -37.03
N PHE A 6 -33.38 9.32 -37.14
CA PHE A 6 -32.41 8.94 -36.13
C PHE A 6 -31.32 10.01 -36.05
N VAL A 7 -31.54 11.03 -35.22
CA VAL A 7 -30.50 12.00 -34.88
C VAL A 7 -29.56 11.34 -33.87
N LYS A 8 -28.26 11.36 -34.15
CA LYS A 8 -27.25 10.86 -33.21
C LYS A 8 -27.33 11.68 -31.93
N ALA A 9 -27.60 11.01 -30.80
CA ALA A 9 -27.75 11.69 -29.52
C ALA A 9 -26.42 12.37 -29.11
N TYR A 10 -26.51 13.53 -28.46
CA TYR A 10 -25.35 14.31 -28.03
C TYR A 10 -24.46 13.55 -27.02
N TYR A 11 -25.09 12.81 -26.11
CA TYR A 11 -24.39 12.10 -25.04
C TYR A 11 -23.42 11.01 -25.57
N PRO A 12 -23.83 10.13 -26.51
CA PRO A 12 -22.91 9.26 -27.25
C PRO A 12 -21.78 9.98 -28.00
N CYS A 13 -22.06 11.10 -28.67
CA CYS A 13 -21.03 11.85 -29.40
C CYS A 13 -19.92 12.35 -28.47
N LEU A 14 -20.29 12.96 -27.34
CA LEU A 14 -19.36 13.42 -26.33
C LEU A 14 -18.48 12.27 -25.79
N LEU A 15 -19.10 11.13 -25.47
CA LEU A 15 -18.37 9.96 -24.98
C LEU A 15 -17.42 9.39 -26.04
N GLU A 16 -17.80 9.40 -27.32
CA GLU A 16 -16.97 8.93 -28.42
C GLU A 16 -15.70 9.78 -28.58
N GLU A 17 -15.81 11.11 -28.47
CA GLU A 17 -14.65 12.01 -28.50
C GLU A 17 -13.70 11.79 -27.31
N ILE A 18 -14.25 11.65 -26.11
CA ILE A 18 -13.45 11.40 -24.89
C ILE A 18 -12.73 10.04 -24.98
N LEU A 19 -13.44 9.00 -25.43
CA LEU A 19 -12.90 7.65 -25.54
C LEU A 19 -11.87 7.53 -26.66
N SER A 20 -12.11 8.12 -27.83
CA SER A 20 -11.14 8.12 -28.94
C SER A 20 -9.84 8.82 -28.55
N THR A 21 -9.93 10.00 -27.92
CA THR A 21 -8.77 10.72 -27.36
C THR A 21 -8.03 9.87 -26.33
N ARG A 22 -8.76 9.18 -25.45
CA ARG A 22 -8.16 8.29 -24.46
C ARG A 22 -7.45 7.10 -25.10
N ILE A 23 -8.02 6.50 -26.14
CA ILE A 23 -7.41 5.40 -26.89
C ILE A 23 -6.11 5.87 -27.56
N MET A 24 -6.14 7.04 -28.21
CA MET A 24 -4.96 7.66 -28.81
C MET A 24 -3.84 7.86 -27.78
N LEU A 25 -4.14 8.40 -26.59
CA LEU A 25 -3.15 8.54 -25.51
C LEU A 25 -2.58 7.20 -25.06
N LYS A 26 -3.42 6.17 -24.90
CA LYS A 26 -2.95 4.82 -24.52
C LYS A 26 -2.07 4.19 -25.60
N GLN A 27 -2.36 4.42 -26.88
CA GLN A 27 -1.51 3.96 -27.98
C GLN A 27 -0.17 4.70 -28.00
N ALA A 28 -0.18 6.02 -27.80
CA ALA A 28 1.03 6.82 -27.68
C ALA A 28 1.90 6.36 -26.49
N MET A 29 1.27 6.05 -25.34
CA MET A 29 1.97 5.52 -24.16
C MET A 29 2.74 4.23 -24.45
N LYS A 30 2.15 3.32 -25.23
CA LYS A 30 2.79 2.05 -25.59
C LYS A 30 4.02 2.20 -26.48
N LYS A 31 4.12 3.31 -27.22
CA LYS A 31 5.26 3.61 -28.12
C LYS A 31 6.43 4.27 -27.38
N LEU A 32 6.26 4.71 -26.14
CA LEU A 32 7.32 5.36 -25.36
C LEU A 32 8.41 4.35 -24.96
N THR A 33 9.66 4.81 -24.97
CA THR A 33 10.81 4.01 -24.56
C THR A 33 11.07 4.12 -23.04
N PRO A 34 11.74 3.13 -22.41
CA PRO A 34 12.03 3.13 -20.98
C PRO A 34 12.67 4.40 -20.36
N PRO A 35 13.56 5.17 -21.03
CA PRO A 35 14.09 6.40 -20.46
C PRO A 35 13.04 7.51 -20.28
N GLN A 36 11.90 7.44 -20.99
CA GLN A 36 10.85 8.46 -20.98
C GLN A 36 9.85 8.31 -19.82
N LYS A 37 10.33 7.96 -18.62
CA LYS A 37 9.47 7.69 -17.44
C LYS A 37 8.57 8.88 -17.06
N ILE A 38 9.07 10.11 -17.22
CA ILE A 38 8.31 11.33 -16.91
C ILE A 38 7.13 11.49 -17.89
N LEU A 39 7.38 11.37 -19.19
CA LEU A 39 6.33 11.44 -20.21
C LEU A 39 5.30 10.31 -20.03
N HIS A 40 5.75 9.10 -19.73
CA HIS A 40 4.85 7.98 -19.43
C HIS A 40 3.92 8.30 -18.24
N ARG A 41 4.45 8.91 -17.16
CA ARG A 41 3.63 9.37 -16.02
C ARG A 41 2.62 10.43 -16.42
N ILE A 42 3.01 11.42 -17.24
CA ILE A 42 2.12 12.48 -17.71
C ILE A 42 0.99 11.90 -18.56
N PHE A 43 1.30 11.04 -19.53
CA PHE A 43 0.27 10.42 -20.37
C PHE A 43 -0.64 9.49 -19.56
N ASN A 44 -0.09 8.77 -18.57
CA ASN A 44 -0.90 7.96 -17.67
C ASN A 44 -1.87 8.83 -16.84
N ALA A 45 -1.41 9.98 -16.33
CA ALA A 45 -2.29 10.91 -15.62
C ALA A 45 -3.41 11.46 -16.53
N ARG A 46 -3.07 11.83 -17.78
CA ARG A 46 -4.06 12.31 -18.76
C ARG A 46 -5.10 11.25 -19.13
N GLN A 47 -4.70 10.01 -19.40
CA GLN A 47 -5.67 8.95 -19.72
C GLN A 47 -6.57 8.59 -18.51
N LEU A 48 -6.05 8.71 -17.28
CA LEU A 48 -6.85 8.54 -16.05
C LEU A 48 -7.84 9.69 -15.88
N ALA A 49 -7.45 10.93 -16.17
CA ALA A 49 -8.35 12.07 -16.16
C ALA A 49 -9.50 11.90 -17.17
N LEU A 50 -9.20 11.51 -18.42
CA LEU A 50 -10.24 11.21 -19.41
C LEU A 50 -11.15 10.05 -18.99
N LYS A 51 -10.59 9.00 -18.38
CA LYS A 51 -11.39 7.90 -17.79
C LYS A 51 -12.34 8.43 -16.71
N LEU A 52 -11.84 9.30 -15.82
CA LEU A 52 -12.63 9.88 -14.76
C LEU A 52 -13.78 10.73 -15.33
N ILE A 53 -13.50 11.57 -16.33
CA ILE A 53 -14.53 12.37 -17.01
C ILE A 53 -15.60 11.46 -17.59
N ALA A 54 -15.23 10.43 -18.37
CA ALA A 54 -16.21 9.48 -18.92
C ALA A 54 -17.07 8.81 -17.83
N ASN A 55 -16.46 8.39 -16.73
CA ASN A 55 -17.17 7.76 -15.61
C ASN A 55 -18.09 8.74 -14.87
N VAL A 56 -17.67 10.00 -14.69
CA VAL A 56 -18.47 11.06 -14.06
C VAL A 56 -19.62 11.47 -14.96
N THR A 57 -19.46 11.46 -16.29
CA THR A 57 -20.54 11.70 -17.26
C THR A 57 -21.68 10.69 -17.10
N TYR A 58 -21.36 9.42 -16.79
CA TYR A 58 -22.36 8.44 -16.35
C TYR A 58 -22.91 8.78 -14.96
N GLY A 59 -22.05 9.03 -13.96
CA GLY A 59 -22.50 9.33 -12.60
C GLY A 59 -23.42 10.57 -12.51
N TYR A 60 -23.28 11.51 -13.44
CA TYR A 60 -24.13 12.70 -13.54
C TYR A 60 -25.60 12.36 -13.81
N THR A 61 -25.89 11.29 -14.57
CA THR A 61 -27.28 10.89 -14.85
C THR A 61 -27.99 10.40 -13.60
N ALA A 62 -27.27 9.86 -12.61
CA ALA A 62 -27.83 9.37 -11.35
C ALA A 62 -27.76 10.39 -10.19
N ALA A 63 -27.31 11.63 -10.43
CA ALA A 63 -26.99 12.60 -9.37
C ALA A 63 -28.25 13.26 -8.74
N GLY A 64 -29.10 12.50 -8.05
CA GLY A 64 -30.37 12.99 -7.51
C GLY A 64 -30.27 13.98 -6.34
N PHE A 65 -29.18 13.97 -5.56
CA PHE A 65 -29.05 14.84 -4.38
C PHE A 65 -28.57 16.27 -4.72
N SER A 66 -27.62 16.40 -5.64
CA SER A 66 -26.96 17.68 -5.97
C SER A 66 -26.81 17.93 -7.48
N GLY A 67 -27.32 17.04 -8.33
CA GLY A 67 -27.25 17.17 -9.78
C GLY A 67 -28.29 18.16 -10.29
N ARG A 68 -27.96 18.82 -11.40
CA ARG A 68 -28.84 19.83 -12.02
C ARG A 68 -29.86 19.23 -12.99
N MET A 69 -29.59 18.02 -13.51
CA MET A 69 -30.43 17.33 -14.49
C MET A 69 -30.28 15.80 -14.36
N PRO A 70 -30.74 15.20 -13.25
CA PRO A 70 -30.70 13.75 -13.08
C PRO A 70 -31.75 13.07 -13.97
N CYS A 71 -31.41 11.88 -14.48
CA CYS A 71 -32.30 10.94 -15.16
C CYS A 71 -31.95 9.53 -14.66
N ALA A 72 -32.67 9.09 -13.62
CA ALA A 72 -32.41 7.82 -12.95
C ALA A 72 -32.67 6.62 -13.87
N GLU A 73 -33.69 6.73 -14.73
CA GLU A 73 -34.09 5.69 -15.68
C GLU A 73 -32.96 5.37 -16.68
N LEU A 74 -32.23 6.41 -17.12
CA LEU A 74 -31.06 6.24 -17.97
C LEU A 74 -29.92 5.55 -17.21
N ALA A 75 -29.66 5.95 -15.97
CA ALA A 75 -28.64 5.33 -15.15
C ALA A 75 -28.93 3.84 -14.87
N ASP A 76 -30.17 3.51 -14.53
CA ASP A 76 -30.63 2.15 -14.28
C ASP A 76 -30.54 1.29 -15.54
N SER A 77 -30.93 1.84 -16.69
CA SER A 77 -30.79 1.17 -17.99
C SER A 77 -29.33 0.85 -18.31
N ILE A 78 -28.40 1.78 -18.05
CA ILE A 78 -26.96 1.56 -18.26
C ILE A 78 -26.45 0.44 -17.34
N VAL A 79 -26.79 0.48 -16.04
CA VAL A 79 -26.36 -0.54 -15.06
C VAL A 79 -26.91 -1.91 -15.42
N GLN A 80 -28.19 -1.99 -15.81
CA GLN A 80 -28.81 -3.26 -16.17
C GLN A 80 -28.26 -3.83 -17.47
N CYS A 81 -27.98 -2.98 -18.48
CA CYS A 81 -27.27 -3.40 -19.68
C CYS A 81 -25.88 -3.94 -19.35
N GLY A 82 -25.11 -3.24 -18.51
CA GLY A 82 -23.77 -3.69 -18.08
C GLY A 82 -23.81 -5.06 -17.36
N ARG A 83 -24.76 -5.24 -16.43
CA ARG A 83 -24.99 -6.53 -15.75
C ARG A 83 -25.31 -7.64 -16.74
N ARG A 84 -26.28 -7.41 -17.63
CA ARG A 84 -26.70 -8.39 -18.65
C ARG A 84 -25.54 -8.76 -19.57
N THR A 85 -24.75 -7.79 -20.03
CA THR A 85 -23.58 -8.04 -20.87
C THR A 85 -22.56 -8.94 -20.17
N LEU A 86 -22.28 -8.70 -18.88
CA LEU A 86 -21.38 -9.54 -18.09
C LEU A 86 -21.94 -10.95 -17.88
N GLU A 87 -23.21 -11.08 -17.48
CA GLU A 87 -23.88 -12.37 -17.26
C GLU A 87 -23.92 -13.23 -18.54
N ASN A 88 -24.18 -12.60 -19.69
CA ASN A 88 -24.14 -13.26 -20.99
C ASN A 88 -22.72 -13.73 -21.34
N ALA A 89 -21.71 -12.90 -21.09
CA ALA A 89 -20.31 -13.28 -21.32
C ALA A 89 -19.89 -14.46 -20.43
N ILE A 90 -20.29 -14.46 -19.16
CA ILE A 90 -20.02 -15.55 -18.21
C ILE A 90 -20.67 -16.84 -18.69
N SER A 91 -21.97 -16.79 -18.98
CA SER A 91 -22.75 -17.95 -19.43
C SER A 91 -22.19 -18.54 -20.73
N PHE A 92 -21.76 -17.68 -21.66
CA PHE A 92 -21.13 -18.11 -22.90
C PHE A 92 -19.78 -18.80 -22.68
N VAL A 93 -18.93 -18.29 -21.79
CA VAL A 93 -17.64 -18.91 -21.47
C VAL A 93 -17.82 -20.25 -20.78
N ASP A 94 -18.74 -20.34 -19.82
CA ASP A 94 -19.00 -21.58 -19.06
C ASP A 94 -19.67 -22.66 -19.94
N ALA A 95 -20.48 -22.28 -20.93
CA ALA A 95 -21.11 -23.22 -21.86
C ALA A 95 -20.19 -23.71 -23.00
N HIS A 96 -19.00 -23.12 -23.17
CA HIS A 96 -18.13 -23.43 -24.30
C HIS A 96 -17.17 -24.60 -23.99
N ASP A 97 -17.58 -25.82 -24.35
CA ASP A 97 -16.87 -27.06 -24.03
C ASP A 97 -15.40 -27.10 -24.48
N LYS A 98 -15.06 -26.45 -25.60
CA LYS A 98 -13.70 -26.48 -26.17
C LYS A 98 -12.66 -25.87 -25.24
N TRP A 99 -13.01 -24.80 -24.53
CA TRP A 99 -12.05 -24.09 -23.67
C TRP A 99 -11.81 -24.78 -22.33
N LYS A 100 -12.73 -25.67 -21.90
CA LYS A 100 -12.71 -26.30 -20.57
C LYS A 100 -12.47 -25.25 -19.46
N ALA A 101 -13.11 -24.10 -19.64
CA ALA A 101 -12.99 -22.92 -18.80
C ALA A 101 -14.07 -22.91 -17.73
N LYS A 102 -13.77 -22.26 -16.59
CA LYS A 102 -14.79 -21.97 -15.57
C LYS A 102 -14.62 -20.56 -15.05
N VAL A 103 -15.64 -19.74 -15.08
CA VAL A 103 -15.61 -18.43 -14.44
C VAL A 103 -15.66 -18.61 -12.92
N ILE A 104 -14.68 -18.07 -12.21
CA ILE A 104 -14.56 -18.20 -10.74
C ILE A 104 -14.79 -16.88 -9.99
N TYR A 105 -14.72 -15.75 -10.70
CA TYR A 105 -14.94 -14.44 -10.12
C TYR A 105 -15.40 -13.45 -11.19
N GLY A 106 -16.30 -12.55 -10.83
CA GLY A 106 -16.73 -11.44 -11.68
C GLY A 106 -17.00 -10.19 -10.85
N ASP A 107 -16.53 -9.04 -11.31
CA ASP A 107 -16.79 -7.74 -10.68
C ASP A 107 -17.04 -6.70 -11.76
N THR A 108 -18.32 -6.34 -11.92
CA THR A 108 -18.88 -5.29 -12.79
C THR A 108 -18.54 -5.36 -14.27
N ASP A 109 -17.27 -5.27 -14.61
CA ASP A 109 -16.67 -5.12 -15.92
C ASP A 109 -15.53 -6.13 -16.17
N SER A 110 -15.28 -7.02 -15.21
CA SER A 110 -14.22 -8.03 -15.27
C SER A 110 -14.74 -9.42 -14.90
N MET A 111 -14.18 -10.45 -15.54
CA MET A 111 -14.40 -11.85 -15.20
C MET A 111 -13.07 -12.60 -15.16
N PHE A 112 -12.94 -13.53 -14.23
CA PHE A 112 -11.75 -14.33 -14.01
C PHE A 112 -12.07 -15.75 -14.41
N VAL A 113 -11.37 -16.21 -15.44
CA VAL A 113 -11.58 -17.52 -16.04
C VAL A 113 -10.48 -18.47 -15.56
N LEU A 114 -10.87 -19.55 -14.90
CA LEU A 114 -9.97 -20.61 -14.46
C LEU A 114 -9.73 -21.59 -15.60
N LEU A 115 -8.47 -21.70 -16.01
CA LEU A 115 -7.99 -22.68 -16.98
C LEU A 115 -7.11 -23.70 -16.28
N LYS A 116 -7.68 -24.84 -15.89
CA LYS A 116 -6.96 -25.88 -15.13
C LYS A 116 -5.90 -26.56 -16.00
N GLY A 117 -4.69 -26.70 -15.46
CA GLY A 117 -3.60 -27.43 -16.11
C GLY A 117 -2.99 -26.73 -17.33
N ARG A 118 -3.30 -25.45 -17.56
CA ARG A 118 -2.75 -24.67 -18.68
C ARG A 118 -1.55 -23.84 -18.25
N THR A 119 -0.62 -23.66 -19.18
CA THR A 119 0.52 -22.75 -19.03
C THR A 119 0.06 -21.30 -19.17
N VAL A 120 0.93 -20.36 -18.76
CA VAL A 120 0.66 -18.91 -18.92
C VAL A 120 0.47 -18.56 -20.41
N LYS A 121 1.29 -19.13 -21.31
CA LYS A 121 1.21 -18.87 -22.75
C LYS A 121 -0.11 -19.37 -23.36
N GLU A 122 -0.50 -20.60 -23.08
CA GLU A 122 -1.80 -21.15 -23.52
C GLU A 122 -2.97 -20.34 -22.95
N SER A 123 -2.85 -19.88 -21.69
CA SER A 123 -3.88 -19.07 -21.05
C SER A 123 -4.09 -17.72 -21.75
N PHE A 124 -3.03 -17.10 -22.27
CA PHE A 124 -3.16 -15.91 -23.11
C PHE A 124 -3.86 -16.21 -24.43
N GLN A 125 -3.51 -17.31 -25.09
CA GLN A 125 -4.15 -17.70 -26.36
C GLN A 125 -5.66 -17.89 -26.19
N ILE A 126 -6.07 -18.72 -25.21
CA ILE A 126 -7.48 -18.95 -24.89
C ILE A 126 -8.15 -17.66 -24.44
N GLY A 127 -7.47 -16.84 -23.63
CA GLY A 127 -7.99 -15.53 -23.21
C GLY A 127 -8.27 -14.58 -24.38
N HIS A 128 -7.43 -14.61 -25.42
CA HIS A 128 -7.66 -13.84 -26.65
C HIS A 128 -8.81 -14.40 -27.49
N GLU A 129 -8.97 -15.71 -27.58
CA GLU A 129 -10.11 -16.35 -28.24
C GLU A 129 -11.43 -15.97 -27.55
N ILE A 130 -11.48 -16.09 -26.22
CA ILE A 130 -12.64 -15.67 -25.41
C ILE A 130 -12.93 -14.18 -25.63
N ALA A 131 -11.91 -13.32 -25.55
CA ALA A 131 -12.07 -11.88 -25.73
C ALA A 131 -12.64 -11.53 -27.12
N SER A 132 -12.14 -12.16 -28.17
CA SER A 132 -12.62 -11.96 -29.55
C SER A 132 -14.05 -12.46 -29.73
N ALA A 133 -14.37 -13.66 -29.25
CA ALA A 133 -15.70 -14.25 -29.37
C ALA A 133 -16.75 -13.43 -28.61
N VAL A 134 -16.46 -13.03 -27.36
CA VAL A 134 -17.36 -12.17 -26.58
C VAL A 134 -17.52 -10.80 -27.21
N THR A 135 -16.44 -10.21 -27.74
CA THR A 135 -16.53 -8.94 -28.46
C THR A 135 -17.43 -9.04 -29.69
N ALA A 136 -17.32 -10.11 -30.48
CA ALA A 136 -18.12 -10.30 -31.69
C ALA A 136 -19.63 -10.46 -31.41
N MET A 137 -20.01 -10.94 -30.22
CA MET A 137 -21.41 -11.06 -29.80
C MET A 137 -22.03 -9.74 -29.32
N ASN A 138 -21.24 -8.69 -29.14
CA ASN A 138 -21.71 -7.42 -28.59
C ASN A 138 -21.70 -6.31 -29.65
N PRO A 139 -22.62 -5.33 -29.55
CA PRO A 139 -22.66 -4.20 -30.48
C PRO A 139 -21.42 -3.30 -30.32
N ASN A 140 -20.96 -2.71 -31.43
CA ASN A 140 -19.96 -1.64 -31.38
C ASN A 140 -20.49 -0.48 -30.51
N PRO A 141 -19.72 0.10 -29.56
CA PRO A 141 -18.28 -0.03 -29.32
C PRO A 141 -17.86 -0.99 -28.18
N VAL A 142 -18.74 -1.92 -27.75
CA VAL A 142 -18.44 -2.83 -26.64
C VAL A 142 -17.35 -3.81 -27.06
N THR A 143 -16.23 -3.80 -26.33
CA THR A 143 -15.08 -4.68 -26.61
C THR A 143 -14.58 -5.29 -25.30
N LEU A 144 -14.39 -6.60 -25.30
CA LEU A 144 -13.72 -7.31 -24.21
C LEU A 144 -12.23 -7.41 -24.54
N LYS A 145 -11.38 -7.08 -23.56
CA LYS A 145 -9.93 -7.11 -23.74
C LYS A 145 -9.29 -8.10 -22.77
N MET A 146 -8.46 -8.99 -23.28
CA MET A 146 -7.54 -9.76 -22.45
C MET A 146 -6.48 -8.83 -21.86
N GLU A 147 -6.50 -8.67 -20.53
CA GLU A 147 -5.59 -7.76 -19.82
C GLU A 147 -4.36 -8.47 -19.26
N LYS A 148 -4.56 -9.56 -18.51
CA LYS A 148 -3.49 -10.25 -17.80
C LYS A 148 -3.88 -11.66 -17.38
N VAL A 149 -2.88 -12.51 -17.17
CA VAL A 149 -2.99 -13.85 -16.57
C VAL A 149 -2.42 -13.79 -15.15
N TYR A 150 -3.13 -14.37 -14.17
CA TYR A 150 -2.59 -14.53 -12.82
C TYR A 150 -2.05 -15.94 -12.59
N HIS A 151 -0.79 -16.06 -12.15
CA HIS A 151 -0.21 -17.35 -11.78
C HIS A 151 0.99 -17.20 -10.82
N PRO A 152 0.90 -17.59 -9.54
CA PRO A 152 -0.30 -18.00 -8.80
C PRO A 152 -1.21 -16.82 -8.40
N CYS A 153 -2.39 -17.13 -7.86
CA CYS A 153 -3.39 -16.16 -7.41
C CYS A 153 -4.15 -16.67 -6.18
N PHE A 154 -4.55 -15.74 -5.31
CA PHE A 154 -5.50 -15.95 -4.22
C PHE A 154 -6.68 -14.99 -4.36
N LEU A 155 -7.88 -15.56 -4.34
CA LEU A 155 -9.14 -14.84 -4.27
C LEU A 155 -9.68 -15.00 -2.85
N LEU A 156 -9.77 -13.91 -2.08
CA LEU A 156 -10.27 -13.97 -0.71
C LEU A 156 -11.76 -13.67 -0.68
N THR A 157 -12.14 -12.45 -1.08
CA THR A 157 -13.53 -11.98 -1.13
C THR A 157 -13.70 -10.98 -2.26
N LYS A 158 -14.92 -10.49 -2.46
CA LYS A 158 -15.19 -9.45 -3.46
C LYS A 158 -14.27 -8.25 -3.26
N LYS A 159 -13.58 -7.85 -4.34
CA LYS A 159 -12.58 -6.77 -4.37
C LYS A 159 -11.36 -7.01 -3.47
N ARG A 160 -11.11 -8.25 -3.03
CA ARG A 160 -9.94 -8.65 -2.24
C ARG A 160 -9.26 -9.88 -2.84
N TYR A 161 -8.21 -9.64 -3.61
CA TYR A 161 -7.42 -10.68 -4.25
C TYR A 161 -5.98 -10.25 -4.48
N VAL A 162 -5.09 -11.23 -4.64
CA VAL A 162 -3.66 -11.00 -4.86
C VAL A 162 -3.06 -12.08 -5.72
N GLY A 163 -2.16 -11.72 -6.62
CA GLY A 163 -1.48 -12.70 -7.46
C GLY A 163 -0.29 -12.13 -8.20
N TYR A 164 0.46 -13.02 -8.83
CA TYR A 164 1.48 -12.67 -9.80
C TYR A 164 0.82 -12.52 -11.17
N SER A 165 0.75 -11.27 -11.64
CA SER A 165 0.15 -10.93 -12.93
C SER A 165 1.20 -10.88 -14.04
N TYR A 166 0.88 -11.50 -15.15
CA TYR A 166 1.58 -11.45 -16.42
C TYR A 166 0.72 -10.67 -17.40
N GLU A 167 1.28 -9.67 -18.06
CA GLU A 167 0.59 -8.86 -19.09
C GLU A 167 0.91 -9.36 -20.51
N ASN A 168 2.03 -10.08 -20.68
CA ASN A 168 2.44 -10.66 -21.96
C ASN A 168 2.89 -12.12 -21.80
N PRO A 169 2.76 -12.97 -22.83
CA PRO A 169 3.17 -14.38 -22.80
C PRO A 169 4.68 -14.59 -22.53
N ASP A 170 5.51 -13.65 -22.98
CA ASP A 170 6.97 -13.74 -22.85
C ASP A 170 7.52 -13.00 -21.62
N GLN A 171 6.63 -12.50 -20.75
CA GLN A 171 7.04 -11.84 -19.52
C GLN A 171 7.62 -12.85 -18.53
N ILE A 172 8.92 -12.74 -18.26
CA ILE A 172 9.62 -13.63 -17.33
C ILE A 172 9.32 -13.25 -15.87
N LYS A 173 9.45 -11.97 -15.52
CA LYS A 173 9.24 -11.49 -14.14
C LYS A 173 7.78 -11.07 -13.94
N PRO A 174 7.02 -11.71 -13.04
CA PRO A 174 5.65 -11.31 -12.76
C PRO A 174 5.60 -9.97 -12.01
N VAL A 175 4.45 -9.30 -12.11
CA VAL A 175 4.12 -8.14 -11.27
C VAL A 175 3.28 -8.62 -10.10
N PHE A 176 3.65 -8.25 -8.87
CA PHE A 176 2.83 -8.49 -7.69
C PHE A 176 1.64 -7.52 -7.71
N ASP A 177 0.46 -8.02 -8.03
CA ASP A 177 -0.77 -7.23 -8.10
C ASP A 177 -1.70 -7.63 -6.95
N ALA A 178 -1.96 -6.66 -6.08
CA ALA A 178 -2.77 -6.80 -4.88
C ALA A 178 -3.93 -5.81 -4.94
N LYS A 179 -5.16 -6.30 -4.79
CA LYS A 179 -6.38 -5.49 -4.77
C LYS A 179 -7.09 -5.65 -3.43
N GLY A 180 -7.31 -4.53 -2.75
CA GLY A 180 -8.13 -4.45 -1.53
C GLY A 180 -7.60 -5.13 -0.28
N ILE A 181 -6.50 -5.89 -0.37
CA ILE A 181 -5.81 -6.49 0.77
C ILE A 181 -4.91 -5.47 1.49
N GLU A 182 -4.49 -5.81 2.70
CA GLU A 182 -3.80 -4.94 3.65
C GLU A 182 -2.43 -4.43 3.14
N THR A 183 -1.86 -5.01 2.08
CA THR A 183 -0.62 -4.52 1.44
C THR A 183 -0.79 -3.18 0.74
N VAL A 184 -1.98 -2.88 0.20
CA VAL A 184 -2.25 -1.65 -0.58
C VAL A 184 -3.14 -0.66 0.16
N ARG A 185 -3.73 -1.06 1.29
CA ARG A 185 -4.55 -0.17 2.10
C ARG A 185 -3.65 0.75 2.94
N ARG A 186 -4.12 1.99 3.13
CA ARG A 186 -3.40 3.04 3.89
C ARG A 186 -3.92 3.21 5.31
N ASP A 187 -4.83 2.36 5.75
CA ASP A 187 -5.41 2.38 7.10
C ASP A 187 -4.65 1.48 8.09
N THR A 188 -3.75 0.64 7.60
CA THR A 188 -2.83 -0.22 8.35
C THR A 188 -1.43 0.40 8.47
N CYS A 189 -0.60 -0.14 9.36
CA CYS A 189 0.79 0.27 9.49
C CYS A 189 1.71 -0.43 8.46
N GLY A 190 2.86 0.18 8.17
CA GLY A 190 3.83 -0.34 7.21
C GLY A 190 4.36 -1.74 7.54
N ALA A 191 4.46 -2.09 8.82
CA ALA A 191 4.89 -3.39 9.29
C ALA A 191 3.95 -4.50 8.79
N VAL A 192 2.63 -4.28 8.86
CA VAL A 192 1.63 -5.24 8.35
C VAL A 192 1.74 -5.38 6.84
N ALA A 193 1.75 -4.26 6.11
CA ALA A 193 1.81 -4.27 4.65
C ALA A 193 3.07 -4.98 4.13
N LYS A 194 4.25 -4.61 4.64
CA LYS A 194 5.53 -5.20 4.26
C LYS A 194 5.63 -6.69 4.62
N THR A 195 5.21 -7.06 5.82
CA THR A 195 5.27 -8.45 6.29
C THR A 195 4.33 -9.34 5.48
N MET A 196 3.11 -8.86 5.19
CA MET A 196 2.14 -9.59 4.38
C MET A 196 2.63 -9.75 2.94
N GLU A 197 3.10 -8.68 2.29
CA GLU A 197 3.63 -8.75 0.93
C GLU A 197 4.78 -9.76 0.83
N GLN A 198 5.76 -9.68 1.74
CA GLN A 198 6.91 -10.58 1.72
C GLN A 198 6.52 -12.03 2.01
N SER A 199 5.54 -12.25 2.89
CA SER A 199 5.01 -13.60 3.17
C SER A 199 4.34 -14.21 1.93
N LEU A 200 3.55 -13.41 1.21
CA LEU A 200 2.88 -13.82 -0.03
C LEU A 200 3.90 -14.10 -1.14
N ARG A 201 4.94 -13.27 -1.29
CA ARG A 201 6.04 -13.50 -2.24
C ARG A 201 6.77 -14.81 -1.95
N HIS A 202 7.15 -15.04 -0.69
CA HIS A 202 7.78 -16.30 -0.28
C HIS A 202 6.90 -17.51 -0.61
N PHE A 203 5.59 -17.41 -0.38
CA PHE A 203 4.66 -18.47 -0.74
C PHE A 203 4.55 -18.67 -2.25
N PHE A 204 4.42 -17.60 -3.03
CA PHE A 204 4.26 -17.70 -4.49
C PHE A 204 5.50 -18.24 -5.20
N GLU A 205 6.69 -17.91 -4.71
CA GLU A 205 7.96 -18.34 -5.29
C GLU A 205 8.33 -19.78 -4.90
N ASN A 206 8.12 -20.14 -3.64
CA ASN A 206 8.61 -21.42 -3.10
C ASN A 206 7.53 -22.49 -2.97
N LYS A 207 6.25 -22.08 -2.94
CA LYS A 207 5.10 -22.93 -2.60
C LYS A 207 5.28 -23.71 -1.29
N ASP A 208 6.06 -23.15 -0.36
CA ASP A 208 6.43 -23.78 0.90
C ASP A 208 5.98 -22.92 2.09
N ILE A 209 5.04 -23.46 2.86
CA ILE A 209 4.49 -22.82 4.05
C ILE A 209 5.50 -22.73 5.21
N ASN A 210 6.49 -23.62 5.25
CA ASN A 210 7.50 -23.63 6.30
C ASN A 210 8.43 -22.42 6.19
N LYS A 211 8.80 -22.03 4.96
CA LYS A 211 9.55 -20.78 4.71
C LYS A 211 8.79 -19.55 5.17
N VAL A 212 7.47 -19.51 4.92
CA VAL A 212 6.60 -18.42 5.39
C VAL A 212 6.54 -18.39 6.92
N ARG A 213 6.33 -19.54 7.56
CA ARG A 213 6.33 -19.67 9.02
C ARG A 213 7.64 -19.19 9.63
N ALA A 214 8.78 -19.65 9.11
CA ALA A 214 10.09 -19.24 9.59
C ALA A 214 10.32 -17.73 9.41
N TYR A 215 9.86 -17.15 8.29
CA TYR A 215 9.90 -15.70 8.07
C TYR A 215 9.06 -14.93 9.11
N LEU A 216 7.82 -15.35 9.34
CA LEU A 216 6.92 -14.72 10.31
C LEU A 216 7.47 -14.81 11.73
N GLN A 217 7.94 -15.97 12.16
CA GLN A 217 8.58 -16.15 13.46
C GLN A 217 9.78 -15.21 13.63
N ARG A 218 10.64 -15.06 12.61
CA ARG A 218 11.73 -14.07 12.65
C ARG A 218 11.22 -12.63 12.78
N GLN A 219 10.17 -12.24 12.05
CA GLN A 219 9.61 -10.89 12.19
C GLN A 219 9.02 -10.66 13.58
N TRP A 220 8.27 -11.62 14.12
CA TRP A 220 7.70 -11.52 15.47
C TRP A 220 8.79 -11.43 16.54
N THR A 221 9.84 -12.26 16.46
CA THR A 221 10.98 -12.16 17.37
C THR A 221 11.64 -10.79 17.30
N ARG A 222 11.80 -10.20 16.10
CA ARG A 222 12.33 -8.83 15.95
C ARG A 222 11.42 -7.79 16.59
N ILE A 223 10.10 -7.92 16.46
CA ILE A 223 9.12 -7.00 17.05
C ILE A 223 9.20 -7.09 18.57
N LEU A 224 9.13 -8.31 19.13
CA LEU A 224 9.20 -8.54 20.57
C LEU A 224 10.55 -8.12 21.17
N SER A 225 11.64 -8.25 20.41
CA SER A 225 12.97 -7.80 20.82
C SER A 225 13.25 -6.31 20.53
N GLY A 226 12.27 -5.53 20.07
CA GLY A 226 12.44 -4.11 19.72
C GLY A 226 13.35 -3.83 18.51
N ARG A 227 13.77 -4.84 17.74
CA ARG A 227 14.68 -4.72 16.57
C ARG A 227 13.94 -4.36 15.28
N VAL A 228 13.09 -3.33 15.38
CA VAL A 228 12.27 -2.79 14.29
C VAL A 228 12.32 -1.26 14.27
N THR A 229 11.98 -0.67 13.11
CA THR A 229 11.93 0.79 12.93
C THR A 229 10.53 1.29 13.26
N LEU A 230 10.42 2.30 14.14
CA LEU A 230 9.14 2.85 14.59
C LEU A 230 8.28 3.40 13.45
N GLN A 231 8.91 3.90 12.38
CA GLN A 231 8.21 4.39 11.18
C GLN A 231 7.25 3.35 10.59
N ASP A 232 7.58 2.06 10.67
CA ASP A 232 6.74 0.98 10.15
C ASP A 232 5.49 0.74 11.02
N PHE A 233 5.45 1.28 12.24
CA PHE A 233 4.33 1.15 13.18
C PHE A 233 3.45 2.41 13.23
N VAL A 234 3.77 3.43 12.43
CA VAL A 234 2.96 4.65 12.32
C VAL A 234 1.70 4.37 11.51
N PHE A 235 0.55 4.69 12.09
CA PHE A 235 -0.73 4.77 11.40
C PHE A 235 -0.96 6.21 10.92
N ALA A 236 -1.62 6.40 9.79
CA ALA A 236 -1.98 7.74 9.30
C ALA A 236 -3.43 7.76 8.80
N LYS A 237 -4.33 8.40 9.56
CA LYS A 237 -5.77 8.45 9.25
C LYS A 237 -6.25 9.88 9.06
N GLU A 238 -7.20 10.05 8.14
CA GLU A 238 -7.83 11.34 7.85
C GLU A 238 -8.68 11.80 9.03
N VAL A 239 -8.46 13.05 9.46
CA VAL A 239 -9.21 13.68 10.53
C VAL A 239 -10.18 14.71 9.95
N ARG A 240 -11.44 14.66 10.40
CA ARG A 240 -12.51 15.57 9.97
C ARG A 240 -13.19 16.17 11.20
N LEU A 241 -12.45 17.01 11.93
CA LEU A 241 -12.97 17.71 13.11
C LEU A 241 -14.25 18.48 12.73
N GLY A 242 -15.22 18.52 13.65
CA GLY A 242 -16.54 19.12 13.44
C GLY A 242 -17.56 18.25 12.71
N THR A 243 -17.15 17.16 12.04
CA THR A 243 -18.11 16.24 11.36
C THR A 243 -18.43 14.98 12.17
N TYR A 244 -17.69 14.72 13.24
CA TYR A 244 -17.92 13.54 14.09
C TYR A 244 -19.22 13.70 14.89
N SER A 245 -20.00 12.62 14.96
CA SER A 245 -21.25 12.63 15.71
C SER A 245 -21.01 12.91 17.19
N THR A 246 -21.76 13.84 17.76
CA THR A 246 -21.79 14.12 19.20
C THR A 246 -22.32 12.96 20.04
N ARG A 247 -22.96 11.95 19.40
CA ARG A 247 -23.47 10.74 20.05
C ARG A 247 -22.42 9.64 20.17
N ALA A 248 -21.28 9.76 19.50
CA ALA A 248 -20.20 8.79 19.62
C ALA A 248 -19.49 8.95 20.96
N SER A 249 -19.35 7.86 21.71
CA SER A 249 -18.72 7.86 23.03
C SER A 249 -17.23 8.21 23.00
N SER A 250 -16.56 8.03 21.85
CA SER A 250 -15.16 8.44 21.69
C SER A 250 -14.84 8.87 20.26
N LEU A 251 -13.89 9.81 20.16
CA LEU A 251 -13.33 10.24 18.89
C LEU A 251 -12.37 9.17 18.34
N PRO A 252 -12.18 9.08 17.01
CA PRO A 252 -11.15 8.24 16.44
C PRO A 252 -9.75 8.58 16.99
N PRO A 253 -8.82 7.60 17.11
CA PRO A 253 -7.49 7.84 17.70
C PRO A 253 -6.72 9.02 17.08
N ALA A 254 -6.78 9.16 15.75
CA ALA A 254 -6.15 10.28 15.05
C ALA A 254 -6.74 11.65 15.42
N ALA A 255 -8.06 11.71 15.65
CA ALA A 255 -8.72 12.92 16.11
C ALA A 255 -8.37 13.24 17.57
N ILE A 256 -8.23 12.22 18.43
CA ILE A 256 -7.74 12.41 19.82
C ILE A 256 -6.33 13.00 19.83
N VAL A 257 -5.43 12.47 18.99
CA VAL A 257 -4.06 12.99 18.86
C VAL A 257 -4.07 14.42 18.37
N ALA A 258 -4.90 14.75 17.35
CA ALA A 258 -5.04 16.11 16.86
C ALA A 258 -5.57 17.07 17.95
N THR A 259 -6.62 16.70 18.68
CA THR A 259 -7.15 17.53 19.78
C THR A 259 -6.13 17.72 20.90
N LYS A 260 -5.32 16.69 21.21
CA LYS A 260 -4.21 16.83 22.17
C LYS A 260 -3.13 17.79 21.68
N ALA A 261 -2.77 17.73 20.39
CA ALA A 261 -1.83 18.68 19.78
C ALA A 261 -2.37 20.11 19.84
N MET A 262 -3.66 20.32 19.52
CA MET A 262 -4.33 21.62 19.60
C MET A 262 -4.37 22.20 21.04
N ARG A 263 -4.45 21.34 22.07
CA ARG A 263 -4.37 21.79 23.47
C ARG A 263 -2.97 22.28 23.84
N ALA A 264 -1.92 21.70 23.25
CA ALA A 264 -0.55 22.13 23.47
C ALA A 264 -0.22 23.39 22.65
N ASP A 265 -0.70 23.45 21.40
CA ASP A 265 -0.58 24.61 20.52
C ASP A 265 -1.89 24.79 19.73
N PRO A 266 -2.68 25.84 20.00
CA PRO A 266 -3.92 26.12 19.26
C PRO A 266 -3.73 26.24 17.74
N ARG A 267 -2.52 26.54 17.25
CA ARG A 267 -2.22 26.63 15.81
C ARG A 267 -1.98 25.27 15.14
N ALA A 268 -1.92 24.19 15.91
CA ALA A 268 -1.76 22.82 15.41
C ALA A 268 -3.09 22.19 14.94
N GLU A 269 -4.11 23.01 14.63
CA GLU A 269 -5.37 22.53 14.11
C GLU A 269 -5.18 21.86 12.73
N PRO A 270 -5.61 20.59 12.56
CA PRO A 270 -5.48 19.90 11.29
C PRO A 270 -6.47 20.45 10.26
N ARG A 271 -6.05 20.49 8.99
CA ARG A 271 -6.96 20.81 7.88
C ARG A 271 -8.00 19.71 7.70
N TYR A 272 -9.10 20.04 7.03
CA TYR A 272 -10.14 19.07 6.72
C TYR A 272 -9.58 17.88 5.90
N ALA A 273 -9.81 16.66 6.40
CA ALA A 273 -9.29 15.42 5.85
C ALA A 273 -7.75 15.32 5.81
N GLU A 274 -7.04 16.10 6.64
CA GLU A 274 -5.61 15.93 6.84
C GLU A 274 -5.31 14.60 7.54
N ARG A 275 -4.23 13.93 7.10
CA ARG A 275 -3.82 12.64 7.67
C ARG A 275 -2.90 12.86 8.85
N ILE A 276 -3.38 12.51 10.04
CA ILE A 276 -2.63 12.66 11.27
C ILE A 276 -1.93 11.34 11.62
N PRO A 277 -0.58 11.35 11.71
CA PRO A 277 0.19 10.18 12.09
C PRO A 277 0.04 9.91 13.60
N TYR A 278 -0.09 8.66 13.98
CA TYR A 278 -0.09 8.23 15.37
C TYR A 278 0.47 6.83 15.53
N VAL A 279 0.95 6.53 16.74
CA VAL A 279 1.35 5.18 17.16
C VAL A 279 0.47 4.74 18.32
N VAL A 280 0.27 3.43 18.44
CA VAL A 280 -0.40 2.84 19.59
C VAL A 280 0.68 2.44 20.58
N VAL A 281 0.68 3.09 21.73
CA VAL A 281 1.55 2.74 22.85
C VAL A 281 0.80 1.81 23.79
N HIS A 282 1.48 0.81 24.34
CA HIS A 282 0.91 0.01 25.41
C HIS A 282 0.72 0.91 26.63
N GLY A 283 -0.53 0.98 27.10
CA GLY A 283 -0.89 1.62 28.35
C GLY A 283 -0.92 0.59 29.48
N GLU A 284 -1.02 1.08 30.68
CA GLU A 284 -1.10 0.27 31.87
C GLU A 284 -2.49 -0.39 32.05
N PRO A 285 -2.63 -1.60 32.62
CA PRO A 285 -3.67 -1.84 33.62
C PRO A 285 -3.19 -1.23 34.95
N GLY A 286 -3.15 0.10 35.02
CA GLY A 286 -2.84 0.89 36.23
C GLY A 286 -1.37 1.16 36.67
N SER A 287 -0.29 0.66 36.05
CA SER A 287 1.08 1.27 36.11
C SER A 287 2.01 1.15 34.85
N ARG A 288 3.00 2.06 34.76
CA ARG A 288 3.58 2.72 33.55
C ARG A 288 4.75 1.91 33.01
N LEU A 289 4.87 1.83 31.68
CA LEU A 289 5.92 1.06 30.96
C LEU A 289 7.37 1.47 31.26
N VAL A 290 7.60 2.49 32.10
CA VAL A 290 8.93 2.96 32.55
C VAL A 290 9.49 2.15 33.72
N ASP A 291 8.68 1.36 34.43
CA ASP A 291 9.11 0.63 35.64
C ASP A 291 9.71 -0.77 35.36
N MET A 292 9.90 -1.14 34.08
CA MET A 292 10.44 -2.44 33.67
C MET A 292 11.83 -2.39 33.01
N ALA A 293 12.63 -1.36 33.30
CA ALA A 293 14.04 -1.31 32.93
C ALA A 293 14.92 -1.38 34.20
N SER A 294 15.13 -2.58 34.74
CA SER A 294 16.20 -2.79 35.72
C SER A 294 17.53 -2.91 34.97
N ALA A 295 18.35 -1.87 35.05
CA ALA A 295 19.72 -1.82 34.54
C ALA A 295 20.70 -2.62 35.40
N ASN A 296 20.35 -3.83 35.83
CA ASN A 296 21.24 -4.67 36.63
C ASN A 296 21.49 -6.00 35.92
N LEU A 297 22.76 -6.38 35.83
CA LEU A 297 23.20 -7.71 35.46
C LEU A 297 22.48 -8.74 36.34
N CYS A 298 21.94 -9.81 35.75
CA CYS A 298 21.37 -10.88 36.57
C CYS A 298 22.48 -11.57 37.38
N GLY A 299 22.15 -12.17 38.52
CA GLY A 299 23.13 -12.80 39.42
C GLY A 299 23.95 -13.96 38.82
N LYS A 300 23.59 -14.46 37.62
CA LYS A 300 24.40 -15.39 36.83
C LYS A 300 25.41 -14.67 35.93
N CYS A 301 25.05 -13.50 35.39
CA CYS A 301 25.93 -12.67 34.55
C CYS A 301 26.99 -11.93 35.38
N SER A 302 26.69 -11.56 36.62
CA SER A 302 27.69 -10.98 37.54
C SER A 302 28.84 -11.93 37.90
N LYS A 303 28.66 -13.26 37.75
CA LYS A 303 29.69 -14.26 38.04
C LYS A 303 30.67 -14.50 36.89
N ASN A 304 30.41 -13.97 35.69
CA ASN A 304 31.26 -14.13 34.51
C ASN A 304 31.59 -12.76 33.90
N GLU A 305 32.34 -11.97 34.66
CA GLU A 305 32.68 -10.58 34.32
C GLU A 305 33.38 -10.45 32.97
N ALA A 306 34.30 -11.37 32.64
CA ALA A 306 35.04 -11.33 31.38
C ALA A 306 34.12 -11.45 30.15
N ALA A 307 33.18 -12.41 30.16
CA ALA A 307 32.25 -12.60 29.06
C ALA A 307 31.24 -11.44 28.92
N VAL A 308 30.79 -10.89 30.06
CA VAL A 308 29.91 -9.72 30.09
C VAL A 308 30.62 -8.48 29.56
N ALA A 309 31.87 -8.26 29.98
CA ALA A 309 32.69 -7.14 29.49
C ALA A 309 32.90 -7.21 27.97
N THR A 310 33.32 -8.35 27.43
CA THR A 310 33.48 -8.51 25.98
C THR A 310 32.17 -8.30 25.22
N SER A 311 31.04 -8.79 25.76
CA SER A 311 29.73 -8.61 25.13
C SER A 311 29.25 -7.14 25.16
N LEU A 312 29.43 -6.45 26.29
CA LEU A 312 29.08 -5.04 26.43
C LEU A 312 29.95 -4.18 25.51
N VAL A 313 31.28 -4.33 25.55
CA VAL A 313 32.22 -3.60 24.69
C VAL A 313 31.92 -3.83 23.20
N GLY A 314 31.68 -5.08 22.79
CA GLY A 314 31.34 -5.41 21.41
C GLY A 314 30.01 -4.80 20.95
N ARG A 315 29.00 -4.74 21.83
CA ARG A 315 27.71 -4.08 21.55
C ARG A 315 27.86 -2.56 21.49
N THR A 316 28.60 -1.96 22.42
CA THR A 316 28.86 -0.51 22.43
C THR A 316 29.59 -0.08 21.16
N SER A 317 30.68 -0.76 20.80
CA SER A 317 31.44 -0.44 19.57
C SER A 317 30.60 -0.58 18.30
N LYS A 318 29.70 -1.57 18.23
CA LYS A 318 28.77 -1.72 17.12
C LYS A 318 27.79 -0.53 17.02
N LEU A 319 27.20 -0.14 18.14
CA LEU A 319 26.25 0.99 18.20
C LEU A 319 26.95 2.33 17.89
N GLU A 320 28.21 2.51 18.29
CA GLU A 320 29.02 3.68 17.94
C GLU A 320 29.27 3.79 16.44
N ARG A 321 29.62 2.69 15.77
CA ARG A 321 29.78 2.69 14.30
C ARG A 321 28.47 2.99 13.60
N GLU A 322 27.37 2.43 14.11
CA GLU A 322 26.03 2.65 13.56
C GLU A 322 25.58 4.10 13.71
N ILE A 323 25.77 4.73 14.89
CA ILE A 323 25.43 6.14 15.07
C ILE A 323 26.31 7.06 14.22
N GLN A 324 27.61 6.78 14.11
CA GLN A 324 28.52 7.55 13.24
C GLN A 324 28.08 7.50 11.77
N HIS A 325 27.70 6.31 11.29
CA HIS A 325 27.18 6.13 9.93
C HIS A 325 25.88 6.92 9.71
N LEU A 326 24.93 6.84 10.66
CA LEU A 326 23.66 7.58 10.57
C LEU A 326 23.88 9.11 10.60
N VAL A 327 24.81 9.60 11.42
CA VAL A 327 25.18 11.02 11.48
C VAL A 327 25.85 11.47 10.18
N ALA A 328 26.72 10.65 9.60
CA ALA A 328 27.33 10.94 8.29
C ALA A 328 26.27 11.08 7.19
N ILE A 329 25.26 10.20 7.16
CA ILE A 329 24.11 10.33 6.25
C ILE A 329 23.37 11.65 6.49
N CYS A 330 23.09 12.00 7.75
CA CYS A 330 22.42 13.26 8.09
C CYS A 330 23.22 14.50 7.65
N ARG A 331 24.55 14.51 7.82
CA ARG A 331 25.43 15.60 7.36
C ARG A 331 25.43 15.72 5.85
N HIS A 332 25.54 14.61 5.12
CA HIS A 332 25.51 14.61 3.65
C HIS A 332 24.16 15.09 3.09
N CYS A 333 23.06 14.78 3.78
CA CYS A 333 21.72 15.25 3.43
C CYS A 333 21.50 16.75 3.73
N GLY A 334 22.39 17.40 4.50
CA GLY A 334 22.23 18.79 4.95
C GLY A 334 21.38 18.96 6.23
N GLY A 335 21.17 17.87 7.00
CA GLY A 335 20.41 17.88 8.26
C GLY A 335 21.22 18.16 9.52
N GLY A 336 22.53 18.33 9.41
CA GLY A 336 23.42 18.73 10.51
C GLY A 336 24.22 19.96 10.11
N ASP A 337 24.50 20.84 11.08
CA ASP A 337 25.52 21.87 10.90
C ASP A 337 26.87 21.16 10.71
N TRP A 338 27.72 21.66 9.82
CA TRP A 338 29.08 21.10 9.60
C TRP A 338 30.03 21.37 10.79
N LEU A 339 29.54 22.05 11.84
CA LEU A 339 30.22 22.27 13.10
C LEU A 339 30.12 20.98 13.94
N MET A 340 31.26 20.33 14.21
CA MET A 340 31.33 19.06 14.96
C MET A 340 30.69 19.13 16.37
N GLU A 341 30.60 20.33 16.96
CA GLU A 341 30.15 20.52 18.34
C GLU A 341 28.62 20.66 18.49
N SER A 342 27.87 20.93 17.41
CA SER A 342 26.44 21.27 17.51
C SER A 342 25.46 20.12 17.21
N GLY A 343 25.97 18.93 16.88
CA GLY A 343 25.17 17.71 16.65
C GLY A 343 24.15 17.82 15.49
N VAL A 344 23.44 16.73 15.18
CA VAL A 344 22.40 16.74 14.14
C VAL A 344 21.05 17.19 14.74
N LYS A 345 20.61 18.42 14.42
CA LYS A 345 19.35 19.01 14.93
C LYS A 345 18.09 18.67 14.12
N CYS A 346 18.22 18.06 12.94
CA CYS A 346 17.08 17.73 12.08
C CYS A 346 16.00 16.86 12.76
N THR A 347 14.74 17.24 12.60
CA THR A 347 13.53 16.60 13.16
C THR A 347 12.52 16.13 12.09
N SER A 348 12.96 15.92 10.85
CA SER A 348 12.09 15.48 9.76
C SER A 348 11.44 14.11 10.03
N LEU A 349 10.15 14.13 10.38
CA LEU A 349 9.36 12.92 10.68
C LEU A 349 9.08 12.05 9.45
N ALA A 350 9.38 12.54 8.25
CA ALA A 350 9.29 11.79 7.01
C ALA A 350 10.55 10.96 6.71
N CYS A 351 11.66 11.22 7.42
CA CYS A 351 12.94 10.57 7.19
C CYS A 351 13.08 9.28 8.02
N SER A 352 13.42 8.16 7.39
CA SER A 352 13.67 6.89 8.09
C SER A 352 14.90 6.96 9.01
N VAL A 353 15.95 7.64 8.55
CA VAL A 353 17.21 7.84 9.27
C VAL A 353 16.98 8.58 10.60
N PHE A 354 15.99 9.47 10.67
CA PHE A 354 15.65 10.17 11.92
C PHE A 354 15.25 9.20 13.03
N TYR A 355 14.36 8.23 12.74
CA TYR A 355 13.88 7.26 13.72
C TYR A 355 14.99 6.28 14.13
N GLU A 356 15.77 5.80 13.17
CA GLU A 356 16.91 4.91 13.44
C GLU A 356 17.98 5.61 14.28
N ARG A 357 18.33 6.85 13.94
CA ARG A 357 19.27 7.67 14.71
C ARG A 357 18.82 7.83 16.16
N ARG A 358 17.57 8.26 16.39
CA ARG A 358 17.03 8.44 17.76
C ARG A 358 17.00 7.15 18.56
N LYS A 359 16.74 6.01 17.90
CA LYS A 359 16.76 4.69 18.55
C LYS A 359 18.18 4.30 18.96
N VAL A 360 19.13 4.32 18.01
CA VAL A 360 20.54 3.97 18.28
C VAL A 360 21.13 4.89 19.33
N GLN A 361 20.81 6.19 19.29
CA GLN A 361 21.25 7.17 20.28
C GLN A 361 20.78 6.80 21.70
N LYS A 362 19.50 6.43 21.88
CA LYS A 362 18.98 5.98 23.19
C LYS A 362 19.57 4.64 23.64
N GLU A 363 19.74 3.68 22.75
CA GLU A 363 20.36 2.39 23.07
C GLU A 363 21.82 2.56 23.49
N LEU A 364 22.58 3.41 22.79
CA LEU A 364 23.96 3.74 23.11
C LEU A 364 24.06 4.48 24.45
N GLN A 365 23.16 5.42 24.75
CA GLN A 365 23.09 6.08 26.06
C GLN A 365 22.88 5.07 27.20
N ALA A 366 21.90 4.17 27.05
CA ALA A 366 21.59 3.17 28.07
C ALA A 366 22.75 2.18 28.30
N ILE A 367 23.38 1.68 27.24
CA ILE A 367 24.50 0.73 27.34
C ILE A 367 25.77 1.41 27.84
N SER A 368 26.04 2.63 27.40
CA SER A 368 27.18 3.44 27.88
C SER A 368 27.07 3.71 29.38
N ALA A 369 25.87 4.03 29.90
CA ALA A 369 25.65 4.22 31.32
C ALA A 369 26.02 2.96 32.13
N VAL A 370 25.50 1.79 31.74
CA VAL A 370 25.79 0.51 32.38
C VAL A 370 27.27 0.12 32.29
N ALA A 371 27.90 0.35 31.13
CA ALA A 371 29.31 0.03 30.93
C ALA A 371 30.25 0.97 31.71
N THR A 372 29.84 2.24 31.90
CA THR A 372 30.57 3.22 32.70
C THR A 372 30.46 2.88 34.19
N GLU A 373 29.27 2.53 34.69
CA GLU A 373 29.05 2.12 36.08
C GLU A 373 29.85 0.86 36.45
N ALA A 374 30.03 -0.06 35.50
CA ALA A 374 30.85 -1.25 35.69
C ALA A 374 32.37 -1.01 35.52
N GLY A 375 32.81 0.20 35.17
CA GLY A 375 34.23 0.51 34.90
C GLY A 375 34.80 -0.14 33.64
N LEU A 376 33.93 -0.64 32.75
CA LEU A 376 34.31 -1.46 31.58
C LEU A 376 34.46 -0.64 30.29
N TYR A 377 34.07 0.64 30.29
CA TYR A 377 34.10 1.48 29.10
C TYR A 377 34.23 2.98 29.45
N PRO A 378 34.98 3.79 28.69
CA PRO A 378 35.05 5.24 28.90
C PRO A 378 33.71 5.92 28.62
N ARG A 379 33.47 7.06 29.27
CA ARG A 379 32.21 7.82 29.18
C ARG A 379 31.99 8.30 27.74
N CYS A 380 31.07 7.65 27.01
CA CYS A 380 30.72 8.06 25.64
C CYS A 380 29.79 9.29 25.69
N MET A 381 30.21 10.42 25.11
CA MET A 381 29.40 11.63 25.04
C MET A 381 28.39 11.56 23.88
N VAL A 382 27.30 10.82 24.10
CA VAL A 382 26.27 10.53 23.09
C VAL A 382 25.53 11.79 22.59
N GLU A 383 25.66 12.92 23.28
CA GLU A 383 25.10 14.23 22.90
C GLU A 383 25.79 14.85 21.68
N TRP A 384 26.98 14.36 21.30
CA TRP A 384 27.78 14.87 20.19
C TRP A 384 27.42 14.21 18.84
N PHE A 385 26.45 13.30 18.85
CA PHE A 385 25.97 12.54 17.68
C PHE A 385 24.52 12.90 17.29
#